data_AF-A0A3G6MHZ0-F1
#
_entry.id   AF-A0A3G6MHZ0-F1
#
_cell.length_a   1.000
_cell.length_b   1.000
_cell.length_c   1.000
_cell.angle_alpha   90.00
_cell.angle_beta   90.00
_cell.angle_gamma   90.00
#
_symmetry.space_group_name_H-M   'P 1'
#
loop_
_entity.id
_entity.type
_entity.pdbx_description
1 polymer ?
#
loop_
_entity_poly.entity_id
_entity_poly.type
_entity_poly.pdbx_seq_one_letter_code
_entity_poly.pdbx_strand_id
1 'polypeptide(L)'
;MEKEAVFTVKKIKNYTRKNMKLFYLPVLFISLFSCQKYETEKNCFEGEKEKSTKYKEFKIDSPEEIIKANPDHVKFITNKDIKSYQDEFNDERNIALDDENSWKKKFEKYKTKYSSLIKNFGEQFNYINIQEKNNIIYGIGENQFGYWFLEVKNNISSAYYLGLSKFTHFNDKQPENFIKNNKLFAYGSFIRISESWGYPFGPPIEAVKDQLTFEIDLNTVRKDSDNDRFNDLFEKLILLNPNSADTDNDGIQDFTDVNPLYKSEKSKFTDLYSQVIDDEYQSYNFSKNNYSFTGYFSDCDYFQKMNPANVKVLIYPEKERYNLKSDYKLNMFPEYFGKIKKDKNVNKFYINYGSGAGGGFIEVDFKKGKWVLIKKSTYVI
;
A
#
# COMPACT_ATOMS: atom_id res chain seq x y z
N MET A 1 43.47 -61.06 60.86
CA MET A 1 43.31 -60.36 59.58
C MET A 1 42.08 -60.93 58.90
N GLU A 2 41.07 -60.07 58.70
CA GLU A 2 39.94 -60.18 57.74
C GLU A 2 39.20 -61.54 57.69
N LYS A 3 38.06 -61.72 58.39
CA LYS A 3 36.67 -61.40 57.96
C LYS A 3 36.42 -61.63 56.47
N GLU A 4 35.43 -62.39 55.99
CA GLU A 4 34.31 -63.11 56.57
C GLU A 4 33.73 -64.05 55.48
N ALA A 5 33.00 -65.08 55.92
CA ALA A 5 32.40 -66.20 55.19
C ALA A 5 31.40 -65.79 54.09
N VAL A 6 31.41 -66.43 52.90
CA VAL A 6 30.60 -67.61 52.49
C VAL A 6 29.11 -67.51 52.87
N PHE A 7 28.21 -67.46 51.88
CA PHE A 7 27.15 -68.47 51.68
C PHE A 7 26.31 -68.24 50.40
N THR A 8 25.96 -69.38 49.81
CA THR A 8 25.19 -69.73 48.61
C THR A 8 23.72 -69.26 48.57
N VAL A 9 23.08 -69.22 47.38
CA VAL A 9 21.99 -70.14 46.94
C VAL A 9 21.27 -69.67 45.64
N LYS A 10 21.09 -70.66 44.76
CA LYS A 10 20.25 -70.92 43.57
C LYS A 10 18.99 -70.08 43.20
N LYS A 11 18.86 -69.95 41.86
CA LYS A 11 17.72 -70.18 40.90
C LYS A 11 16.39 -69.43 41.08
N ILE A 12 15.83 -68.94 39.96
CA ILE A 12 14.58 -69.42 39.31
C ILE A 12 14.38 -68.77 37.93
N LYS A 13 13.64 -69.49 37.08
CA LYS A 13 13.33 -69.33 35.65
C LYS A 13 12.28 -68.25 35.29
N ASN A 14 12.20 -67.98 33.99
CA ASN A 14 11.05 -67.60 33.13
C ASN A 14 10.60 -66.12 33.10
N TYR A 15 10.54 -65.51 31.90
CA TYR A 15 9.30 -65.37 31.09
C TYR A 15 9.54 -64.50 29.84
N THR A 16 8.99 -64.95 28.71
CA THR A 16 8.88 -64.27 27.40
C THR A 16 8.14 -62.94 27.47
N ARG A 17 8.57 -61.91 26.71
CA ARG A 17 7.69 -60.77 26.37
C ARG A 17 7.91 -60.24 24.93
N LYS A 18 6.79 -60.24 24.22
CA LYS A 18 6.48 -59.61 22.93
C LYS A 18 6.51 -58.07 23.04
N ASN A 19 6.69 -57.42 21.88
CA ASN A 19 6.32 -56.04 21.50
C ASN A 19 7.24 -54.88 21.90
N MET A 20 7.67 -54.12 20.87
CA MET A 20 7.38 -52.68 20.76
C MET A 20 7.68 -52.20 19.33
N LYS A 21 6.64 -52.06 18.49
CA LYS A 21 6.69 -51.14 17.35
C LYS A 21 6.57 -49.74 17.93
N LEU A 22 7.63 -48.97 17.75
CA LEU A 22 7.84 -47.63 18.28
C LEU A 22 7.13 -46.64 17.34
N PHE A 23 5.93 -46.18 17.72
CA PHE A 23 5.28 -45.03 17.09
C PHE A 23 5.95 -43.75 17.65
N TYR A 24 6.94 -43.21 16.94
CA TYR A 24 7.45 -41.85 17.18
C TYR A 24 7.02 -40.95 16.03
N LEU A 25 5.79 -40.41 16.09
CA LEU A 25 5.42 -39.17 15.41
C LEU A 25 4.00 -38.75 15.86
N PRO A 26 3.88 -38.03 16.98
CA PRO A 26 3.00 -36.84 16.95
C PRO A 26 3.47 -35.65 17.82
N VAL A 27 4.73 -35.60 18.28
CA VAL A 27 5.17 -34.52 19.21
C VAL A 27 5.63 -33.25 18.49
N LEU A 28 6.13 -33.35 17.25
CA LEU A 28 6.61 -32.19 16.48
C LEU A 28 5.50 -31.28 15.93
N PHE A 29 4.29 -31.82 15.69
CA PHE A 29 3.15 -31.02 15.20
C PHE A 29 2.53 -30.15 16.30
N ILE A 30 2.45 -30.64 17.54
CA ILE A 30 1.79 -29.91 18.65
C ILE A 30 2.59 -28.65 19.05
N SER A 31 3.92 -28.70 18.96
CA SER A 31 4.77 -27.54 19.25
C SER A 31 4.62 -26.41 18.22
N LEU A 32 4.44 -26.74 16.94
CA LEU A 32 4.30 -25.74 15.86
C LEU A 32 2.97 -24.99 15.97
N PHE A 33 1.86 -25.68 16.23
CA PHE A 33 0.55 -25.05 16.44
C PHE A 33 0.52 -24.12 17.68
N SER A 34 1.24 -24.48 18.74
CA SER A 34 1.33 -23.65 19.93
C SER A 34 2.14 -22.37 19.71
N CYS A 35 3.21 -22.43 18.91
CA CYS A 35 4.01 -21.26 18.57
C CYS A 35 3.26 -20.28 17.65
N GLN A 36 2.59 -20.80 16.63
CA GLN A 36 1.84 -19.96 15.69
C GLN A 36 0.69 -19.22 16.40
N LYS A 37 -0.07 -19.93 17.24
CA LYS A 37 -1.14 -19.30 18.03
C LYS A 37 -0.61 -18.25 19.02
N TYR A 38 0.56 -18.48 19.61
CA TYR A 38 1.20 -17.53 20.51
C TYR A 38 1.65 -16.25 19.78
N GLU A 39 2.20 -16.39 18.58
CA GLU A 39 2.65 -15.27 17.75
C GLU A 39 1.48 -14.42 17.26
N THR A 40 0.40 -15.04 16.76
CA THR A 40 -0.82 -14.33 16.38
C THR A 40 -1.43 -13.58 17.57
N GLU A 41 -1.51 -14.20 18.76
CA GLU A 41 -2.04 -13.51 19.95
C GLU A 41 -1.18 -12.28 20.34
N LYS A 42 0.14 -12.40 20.26
CA LYS A 42 1.07 -11.31 20.57
C LYS A 42 1.01 -10.16 19.56
N ASN A 43 0.82 -10.47 18.28
CA ASN A 43 0.82 -9.47 17.22
C ASN A 43 -0.54 -8.80 17.03
N CYS A 44 -1.63 -9.49 17.39
CA CYS A 44 -2.99 -8.99 17.20
C CYS A 44 -3.67 -8.44 18.45
N PHE A 45 -3.21 -8.78 19.66
CA PHE A 45 -3.80 -8.25 20.90
C PHE A 45 -2.81 -7.42 21.70
N GLU A 46 -3.31 -6.34 22.32
CA GLU A 46 -2.50 -5.51 23.22
C GLU A 46 -2.05 -6.34 24.45
N GLY A 47 -0.74 -6.32 24.73
CA GLY A 47 -0.17 -6.85 25.97
C GLY A 47 -0.11 -5.79 27.08
N GLU A 48 0.06 -6.20 28.34
CA GLU A 48 0.03 -5.29 29.51
C GLU A 48 1.12 -4.20 29.52
N LYS A 49 2.15 -4.30 28.66
CA LYS A 49 3.24 -3.33 28.54
C LYS A 49 3.75 -3.23 27.11
N GLU A 50 2.96 -2.63 26.22
CA GLU A 50 3.52 -2.17 24.94
C GLU A 50 4.36 -0.92 25.18
N LYS A 51 5.66 -1.02 24.90
CA LYS A 51 6.53 0.15 24.80
C LYS A 51 6.09 0.93 23.58
N SER A 52 5.88 2.23 23.73
CA SER A 52 5.61 3.12 22.61
C SER A 52 6.69 2.93 21.54
N THR A 53 6.27 2.77 20.29
CA THR A 53 7.18 2.79 19.15
C THR A 53 7.95 4.10 19.19
N LYS A 54 9.29 4.02 19.26
CA LYS A 54 10.16 5.18 19.33
C LYS A 54 9.96 5.98 18.05
N TYR A 55 9.39 7.18 18.17
CA TYR A 55 9.23 8.10 17.05
C TYR A 55 10.62 8.30 16.41
N LYS A 56 10.72 7.98 15.12
CA LYS A 56 11.87 8.34 14.32
C LYS A 56 11.52 9.63 13.61
N GLU A 57 12.32 10.65 13.87
CA GLU A 57 12.18 11.95 13.23
C GLU A 57 12.29 11.82 11.72
N PHE A 58 11.44 12.57 11.02
CA PHE A 58 11.43 12.61 9.56
C PHE A 58 12.73 13.24 9.07
N LYS A 59 13.49 12.52 8.24
CA LYS A 59 14.69 13.05 7.59
C LYS A 59 14.29 13.66 6.25
N ILE A 60 14.58 14.95 6.09
CA ILE A 60 14.45 15.66 4.81
C ILE A 60 15.51 15.14 3.84
N ASP A 61 15.11 14.81 2.62
CA ASP A 61 16.02 14.38 1.55
C ASP A 61 16.87 15.56 1.02
N SER A 62 18.14 15.28 0.78
CA SER A 62 19.06 16.20 0.11
C SER A 62 18.76 16.33 -1.38
N PRO A 63 19.10 17.46 -2.03
CA PRO A 63 18.94 17.62 -3.48
C PRO A 63 19.62 16.50 -4.28
N GLU A 64 20.78 16.03 -3.83
CA GLU A 64 21.53 14.95 -4.46
C GLU A 64 20.80 13.60 -4.34
N GLU A 65 20.18 13.31 -3.19
CA GLU A 65 19.37 12.11 -2.99
C GLU A 65 18.17 12.08 -3.95
N ILE A 66 17.50 13.23 -4.15
CA ILE A 66 16.37 13.36 -5.11
C ILE A 66 16.81 13.06 -6.53
N ILE A 67 17.89 13.69 -7.00
CA ILE A 67 18.37 13.50 -8.38
C ILE A 67 18.86 12.05 -8.57
N LYS A 68 19.51 11.46 -7.57
CA LYS A 68 20.02 10.09 -7.62
C LYS A 68 18.90 9.05 -7.61
N ALA A 69 17.72 9.38 -7.07
CA ALA A 69 16.56 8.50 -7.06
C ALA A 69 15.88 8.38 -8.43
N ASN A 70 16.23 9.21 -9.41
CA ASN A 70 15.70 9.14 -10.76
C ASN A 70 16.02 7.78 -11.42
N PRO A 71 15.02 7.06 -11.94
CA PRO A 71 15.22 5.72 -12.48
C PRO A 71 15.96 5.74 -13.83
N ASP A 72 16.67 4.65 -14.14
CA ASP A 72 17.55 4.55 -15.32
C ASP A 72 16.82 4.70 -16.67
N HIS A 73 15.52 4.34 -16.73
CA HIS A 73 14.70 4.48 -17.94
C HIS A 73 14.17 5.90 -18.16
N VAL A 74 14.50 6.84 -17.28
CA VAL A 74 14.09 8.25 -17.35
C VAL A 74 15.32 9.12 -17.52
N LYS A 75 15.39 9.81 -18.65
CA LYS A 75 16.39 10.84 -18.91
C LYS A 75 15.74 12.21 -18.75
N PHE A 76 16.54 13.22 -18.47
CA PHE A 76 16.05 14.59 -18.41
C PHE A 76 17.08 15.58 -18.95
N ILE A 77 16.59 16.66 -19.53
CA ILE A 77 17.37 17.82 -19.94
C ILE A 77 16.69 19.09 -19.45
N THR A 78 17.48 20.13 -19.16
CA THR A 78 16.92 21.44 -18.82
C THR A 78 16.54 22.19 -20.09
N ASN A 79 15.34 22.77 -20.09
CA ASN A 79 14.78 23.60 -21.15
C ASN A 79 14.12 24.83 -20.53
N LYS A 80 14.77 26.00 -20.68
CA LYS A 80 14.36 27.26 -20.04
C LYS A 80 13.05 27.87 -20.57
N ASP A 81 12.50 27.30 -21.64
CA ASP A 81 11.20 27.73 -22.18
C ASP A 81 10.03 27.10 -21.41
N ILE A 82 10.31 26.14 -20.53
CA ILE A 82 9.34 25.49 -19.65
C ILE A 82 9.09 26.40 -18.44
N LYS A 83 7.83 26.43 -18.00
CA LYS A 83 7.43 27.18 -16.81
C LYS A 83 8.08 26.59 -15.57
N SER A 84 8.60 27.45 -14.68
CA SER A 84 9.20 26.99 -13.42
C SER A 84 8.14 26.41 -12.47
N TYR A 85 8.55 25.50 -11.58
CA TYR A 85 7.68 24.97 -10.52
C TYR A 85 7.10 26.10 -9.66
N GLN A 86 7.92 27.09 -9.29
CA GLN A 86 7.47 28.19 -8.44
C GLN A 86 6.40 29.05 -9.13
N ASP A 87 6.55 29.33 -10.42
CA ASP A 87 5.56 30.10 -11.17
C ASP A 87 4.25 29.31 -11.35
N GLU A 88 4.33 27.99 -11.49
CA GLU A 88 3.14 27.12 -11.55
C GLU A 88 2.41 27.06 -10.22
N PHE A 89 3.13 26.82 -9.12
CA PHE A 89 2.58 26.84 -7.78
C PHE A 89 1.89 28.17 -7.43
N ASN A 90 2.45 29.30 -7.89
CA ASN A 90 1.84 30.61 -7.73
C ASN A 90 0.53 30.75 -8.53
N ASP A 91 0.45 30.20 -9.75
CA ASP A 91 -0.78 30.20 -10.55
C ASP A 91 -1.88 29.34 -9.90
N GLU A 92 -1.53 28.14 -9.41
CA GLU A 92 -2.47 27.26 -8.70
C GLU A 92 -3.07 27.92 -7.46
N ARG A 93 -2.24 28.62 -6.68
CA ARG A 93 -2.70 29.39 -5.52
C ARG A 93 -3.70 30.48 -5.91
N ASN A 94 -3.49 31.15 -7.03
CA ASN A 94 -4.42 32.15 -7.53
C ASN A 94 -5.74 31.51 -7.98
N ILE A 95 -5.68 30.31 -8.59
CA ILE A 95 -6.86 29.52 -8.97
C ILE A 95 -7.67 29.07 -7.75
N ALA A 96 -7.03 28.75 -6.62
CA ALA A 96 -7.71 28.38 -5.37
C ALA A 96 -8.65 29.47 -4.82
N LEU A 97 -8.51 30.72 -5.31
CA LEU A 97 -9.34 31.86 -4.94
C LEU A 97 -10.54 32.09 -5.90
N ASP A 98 -10.70 31.25 -6.93
CA ASP A 98 -11.79 31.34 -7.88
C ASP A 98 -13.16 31.02 -7.25
N ASP A 99 -14.21 31.67 -7.76
CA ASP A 99 -15.60 31.37 -7.37
C ASP A 99 -16.08 30.01 -7.89
N GLU A 100 -17.17 29.50 -7.29
CA GLU A 100 -17.77 28.19 -7.60
C GLU A 100 -18.13 28.02 -9.09
N ASN A 101 -18.54 29.09 -9.78
CA ASN A 101 -18.92 29.02 -11.19
C ASN A 101 -17.69 28.85 -12.09
N SER A 102 -16.58 29.52 -11.77
CA SER A 102 -15.30 29.32 -12.46
C SER A 102 -14.83 27.87 -12.31
N TRP A 103 -14.89 27.32 -11.09
CA TRP A 103 -14.55 25.91 -10.82
C TRP A 103 -15.38 24.93 -11.63
N LYS A 104 -16.71 25.09 -11.66
CA LYS A 104 -17.60 24.26 -12.49
C LYS A 104 -17.21 24.32 -13.97
N LYS A 105 -16.95 25.50 -14.50
CA LYS A 105 -16.55 25.68 -15.90
C LYS A 105 -15.21 24.99 -16.22
N LYS A 106 -14.23 25.09 -15.31
CA LYS A 106 -12.93 24.40 -15.43
C LYS A 106 -13.12 22.88 -15.40
N PHE A 107 -13.94 22.38 -14.49
CA PHE A 107 -14.23 20.96 -14.35
C PHE A 107 -14.94 20.37 -15.57
N GLU A 108 -15.91 21.09 -16.16
CA GLU A 108 -16.56 20.67 -17.40
C GLU A 108 -15.59 20.66 -18.60
N LYS A 109 -14.69 21.65 -18.67
CA LYS A 109 -13.61 21.66 -19.68
C LYS A 109 -12.68 20.48 -19.50
N TYR A 110 -12.30 20.15 -18.27
CA TYR A 110 -11.50 18.98 -17.93
C TYR A 110 -12.19 17.68 -18.36
N LYS A 111 -13.45 17.48 -17.97
CA LYS A 111 -14.26 16.31 -18.36
C LYS A 111 -14.37 16.15 -19.87
N THR A 112 -14.57 17.26 -20.57
CA THR A 112 -14.63 17.27 -22.04
C THR A 112 -13.29 16.87 -22.66
N LYS A 113 -12.19 17.50 -22.22
CA LYS A 113 -10.83 17.24 -22.72
C LYS A 113 -10.42 15.79 -22.54
N TYR A 114 -10.73 15.17 -21.41
CA TYR A 114 -10.31 13.81 -21.06
C TYR A 114 -11.42 12.77 -21.16
N SER A 115 -12.52 13.08 -21.85
CA SER A 115 -13.71 12.22 -21.94
C SER A 115 -13.39 10.78 -22.38
N SER A 116 -12.47 10.60 -23.33
CA SER A 116 -12.06 9.28 -23.80
C SER A 116 -11.23 8.50 -22.76
N LEU A 117 -10.38 9.17 -21.97
CA LEU A 117 -9.66 8.52 -20.86
C LEU A 117 -10.63 8.21 -19.70
N ILE A 118 -11.51 9.14 -19.32
CA ILE A 118 -12.54 8.96 -18.29
C ILE A 118 -13.43 7.76 -18.62
N LYS A 119 -13.84 7.61 -19.88
CA LYS A 119 -14.63 6.45 -20.32
C LYS A 119 -13.92 5.12 -20.09
N ASN A 120 -12.59 5.08 -20.21
CA ASN A 120 -11.79 3.86 -20.19
C ASN A 120 -11.21 3.52 -18.82
N PHE A 121 -10.87 4.53 -18.01
CA PHE A 121 -10.22 4.37 -16.71
C PHE A 121 -11.04 4.91 -15.54
N GLY A 122 -12.15 5.60 -15.80
CA GLY A 122 -13.02 6.19 -14.79
C GLY A 122 -12.40 7.40 -14.12
N GLU A 123 -12.58 7.51 -12.81
CA GLU A 123 -12.06 8.60 -11.98
C GLU A 123 -10.85 8.16 -11.14
N GLN A 124 -10.20 7.05 -11.51
CA GLN A 124 -9.03 6.49 -10.81
C GLN A 124 -7.75 7.33 -10.96
N PHE A 125 -7.75 8.26 -11.91
CA PHE A 125 -6.62 9.12 -12.23
C PHE A 125 -7.06 10.58 -12.36
N ASN A 126 -6.19 11.48 -11.91
CA ASN A 126 -6.13 12.85 -12.39
C ASN A 126 -5.44 12.88 -13.75
N TYR A 127 -6.12 13.35 -14.80
CA TYR A 127 -5.61 13.32 -16.17
C TYR A 127 -4.87 14.62 -16.50
N ILE A 128 -3.61 14.47 -16.91
CA ILE A 128 -2.69 15.59 -17.12
C ILE A 128 -2.51 15.88 -18.61
N ASN A 129 -2.47 14.84 -19.44
CA ASN A 129 -2.33 15.02 -20.89
C ASN A 129 -3.02 13.91 -21.68
N ILE A 130 -3.35 14.20 -22.93
CA ILE A 130 -3.98 13.26 -23.86
C ILE A 130 -3.51 13.51 -25.29
N GLN A 131 -3.24 12.44 -26.03
CA GLN A 131 -2.84 12.47 -27.43
C GLN A 131 -3.49 11.30 -28.17
N GLU A 132 -4.14 11.58 -29.28
CA GLU A 132 -4.73 10.56 -30.15
C GLU A 132 -3.92 10.44 -31.44
N LYS A 133 -3.47 9.22 -31.76
CA LYS A 133 -2.67 8.95 -32.96
C LYS A 133 -2.89 7.53 -33.45
N ASN A 134 -3.18 7.38 -34.74
CA ASN A 134 -3.34 6.07 -35.40
C ASN A 134 -4.35 5.15 -34.69
N ASN A 135 -5.50 5.68 -34.28
CA ASN A 135 -6.55 4.98 -33.50
C ASN A 135 -6.07 4.44 -32.14
N ILE A 136 -4.99 5.00 -31.59
CA ILE A 136 -4.53 4.75 -30.22
C ILE A 136 -4.69 6.05 -29.45
N ILE A 137 -5.27 5.94 -28.25
CA ILE A 137 -5.38 7.03 -27.30
C ILE A 137 -4.26 6.85 -26.27
N TYR A 138 -3.46 7.88 -26.11
CA TYR A 138 -2.42 7.95 -25.10
C TYR A 138 -2.83 8.98 -24.06
N GLY A 139 -2.51 8.70 -22.79
CA GLY A 139 -2.74 9.62 -21.69
C GLY A 139 -1.58 9.65 -20.70
N ILE A 140 -1.52 10.74 -19.94
CA ILE A 140 -0.77 10.81 -18.69
C ILE A 140 -1.79 10.98 -17.58
N GLY A 141 -1.78 10.04 -16.63
CA GLY A 141 -2.61 10.09 -15.43
C GLY A 141 -1.76 10.18 -14.18
N GLU A 142 -2.32 10.66 -13.09
CA GLU A 142 -1.73 10.65 -11.77
C GLU A 142 -2.71 10.07 -10.76
N ASN A 143 -2.21 9.26 -9.84
CA ASN A 143 -2.95 8.86 -8.65
C ASN A 143 -2.04 8.91 -7.42
N GLN A 144 -2.52 8.41 -6.30
CA GLN A 144 -1.76 8.34 -5.05
C GLN A 144 -0.41 7.62 -5.13
N PHE A 145 -0.14 6.81 -6.16
CA PHE A 145 1.16 6.15 -6.38
C PHE A 145 2.13 6.97 -7.24
N GLY A 146 1.62 7.91 -8.02
CA GLY A 146 2.41 8.80 -8.88
C GLY A 146 1.84 8.84 -10.28
N TYR A 147 2.71 9.05 -11.27
CA TYR A 147 2.33 9.19 -12.67
C TYR A 147 2.26 7.86 -13.43
N TRP A 148 1.33 7.82 -14.37
CA TRP A 148 0.97 6.66 -15.17
C TRP A 148 0.93 7.03 -16.64
N PHE A 149 1.47 6.15 -17.47
CA PHE A 149 1.20 6.16 -18.90
C PHE A 149 -0.04 5.33 -19.18
N LEU A 150 -1.01 5.95 -19.84
CA LEU A 150 -2.28 5.34 -20.20
C LEU A 150 -2.31 5.06 -21.70
N GLU A 151 -2.75 3.88 -22.09
CA GLU A 151 -2.89 3.48 -23.48
C GLU A 151 -4.25 2.82 -23.69
N VAL A 152 -4.99 3.27 -24.69
CA VAL A 152 -6.20 2.60 -25.17
C VAL A 152 -5.99 2.24 -26.63
N LYS A 153 -5.89 0.94 -26.89
CA LYS A 153 -5.67 0.38 -28.22
C LYS A 153 -6.69 -0.72 -28.47
N ASN A 154 -7.45 -0.61 -29.57
CA ASN A 154 -8.48 -1.59 -29.94
C ASN A 154 -9.49 -1.86 -28.79
N ASN A 155 -9.91 -0.80 -28.08
CA ASN A 155 -10.78 -0.88 -26.88
C ASN A 155 -10.19 -1.64 -25.68
N ILE A 156 -8.90 -1.94 -25.70
CA ILE A 156 -8.17 -2.49 -24.55
C ILE A 156 -7.46 -1.33 -23.86
N SER A 157 -7.77 -1.15 -22.59
CA SER A 157 -7.23 -0.09 -21.73
C SER A 157 -6.15 -0.64 -20.81
N SER A 158 -4.96 -0.08 -20.91
CA SER A 158 -3.79 -0.44 -20.11
C SER A 158 -3.23 0.80 -19.43
N ALA A 159 -2.90 0.68 -18.15
CA ALA A 159 -2.22 1.73 -17.40
C ALA A 159 -0.89 1.19 -16.88
N TYR A 160 0.18 1.95 -17.08
CA TYR A 160 1.53 1.56 -16.74
C TYR A 160 2.14 2.60 -15.80
N TYR A 161 2.55 2.18 -14.61
CA TYR A 161 3.21 3.08 -13.67
C TYR A 161 4.56 3.50 -14.24
N LEU A 162 4.84 4.81 -14.24
CA LEU A 162 6.05 5.36 -14.85
C LEU A 162 7.32 5.08 -14.03
N GLY A 163 7.21 4.61 -12.79
CA GLY A 163 8.37 4.38 -11.92
C GLY A 163 9.05 5.65 -11.43
N LEU A 164 8.37 6.80 -11.53
CA LEU A 164 8.90 8.09 -11.09
C LEU A 164 8.80 8.23 -9.58
N SER A 165 9.83 8.82 -8.97
CA SER A 165 9.78 9.22 -7.56
C SER A 165 8.65 10.22 -7.32
N LYS A 166 8.04 10.24 -6.13
CA LYS A 166 7.06 11.28 -5.74
C LYS A 166 7.63 12.68 -5.70
N PHE A 167 8.95 12.80 -5.75
CA PHE A 167 9.67 14.06 -5.89
C PHE A 167 9.81 14.52 -7.34
N THR A 168 9.19 13.81 -8.28
CA THR A 168 8.98 14.31 -9.64
C THR A 168 7.63 15.02 -9.68
N HIS A 169 7.60 16.23 -10.20
CA HIS A 169 6.38 17.00 -10.46
C HIS A 169 6.25 17.20 -11.96
N PHE A 170 5.10 16.87 -12.54
CA PHE A 170 4.78 17.19 -13.93
C PHE A 170 4.01 18.51 -13.98
N ASN A 171 4.41 19.39 -14.89
CA ASN A 171 3.70 20.65 -15.12
C ASN A 171 2.28 20.41 -15.66
N ASP A 172 1.37 21.35 -15.43
CA ASP A 172 0.03 21.34 -16.03
C ASP A 172 0.09 21.44 -17.55
N LYS A 173 1.00 22.29 -18.04
CA LYS A 173 1.25 22.44 -19.47
C LYS A 173 2.25 21.40 -19.92
N GLN A 174 1.76 20.41 -20.67
CA GLN A 174 2.55 19.34 -21.26
C GLN A 174 2.76 19.52 -22.77
N PRO A 175 3.73 18.81 -23.38
CA PRO A 175 3.88 18.79 -24.84
C PRO A 175 2.59 18.29 -25.52
N GLU A 176 2.17 18.92 -26.62
CA GLU A 176 1.03 18.43 -27.42
C GLU A 176 1.30 17.04 -28.00
N ASN A 177 2.54 16.82 -28.46
CA ASN A 177 3.00 15.53 -28.95
C ASN A 177 3.98 14.92 -27.94
N PHE A 178 3.45 14.26 -26.92
CA PHE A 178 4.25 13.67 -25.85
C PHE A 178 4.68 12.23 -26.14
N ILE A 179 4.12 11.56 -27.15
CA ILE A 179 4.54 10.20 -27.55
C ILE A 179 5.28 10.23 -28.90
N LYS A 180 6.55 9.79 -28.89
CA LYS A 180 7.37 9.67 -30.10
C LYS A 180 8.40 8.56 -29.97
N ASN A 181 8.54 7.73 -31.01
CA ASN A 181 9.56 6.68 -31.10
C ASN A 181 9.62 5.77 -29.86
N ASN A 182 8.45 5.34 -29.37
CA ASN A 182 8.30 4.54 -28.17
C ASN A 182 8.87 5.17 -26.89
N LYS A 183 8.83 6.50 -26.83
CA LYS A 183 9.20 7.29 -25.66
C LYS A 183 8.08 8.26 -25.32
N LEU A 184 7.97 8.55 -24.04
CA LEU A 184 7.11 9.58 -23.49
C LEU A 184 7.95 10.80 -23.11
N PHE A 185 7.48 11.98 -23.51
CA PHE A 185 8.08 13.26 -23.22
C PHE A 185 7.18 14.06 -22.28
N ALA A 186 7.69 14.51 -21.14
CA ALA A 186 6.92 15.29 -20.19
C ALA A 186 7.71 16.51 -19.72
N TYR A 187 7.00 17.58 -19.41
CA TYR A 187 7.57 18.75 -18.75
C TYR A 187 7.40 18.66 -17.24
N GLY A 188 8.40 19.07 -16.49
CA GLY A 188 8.31 18.97 -15.04
C GLY A 188 9.55 19.45 -14.30
N SER A 189 9.61 19.07 -13.03
CA SER A 189 10.67 19.41 -12.10
C SER A 189 10.95 18.27 -11.14
N PHE A 190 12.16 18.23 -10.62
CA PHE A 190 12.44 17.56 -9.36
C PHE A 190 12.19 18.56 -8.23
N ILE A 191 11.39 18.13 -7.24
CA ILE A 191 10.99 18.91 -6.08
C ILE A 191 11.39 18.19 -4.80
N ARG A 192 11.42 18.89 -3.67
CA ARG A 192 11.58 18.28 -2.35
C ARG A 192 10.87 19.07 -1.28
N ILE A 193 10.64 18.42 -0.15
CA ILE A 193 10.32 19.12 1.09
C ILE A 193 11.54 19.92 1.52
N SER A 194 11.39 21.23 1.73
CA SER A 194 12.48 22.10 2.16
C SER A 194 12.58 22.24 3.67
N GLU A 195 11.44 22.13 4.38
CA GLU A 195 11.38 22.31 5.84
C GLU A 195 10.38 21.34 6.50
N SER A 196 10.49 21.19 7.83
CA SER A 196 9.58 20.36 8.62
C SER A 196 8.13 20.89 8.57
N TRP A 197 7.17 19.99 8.80
CA TRP A 197 5.74 20.29 8.85
C TRP A 197 5.42 21.51 9.73
N GLY A 198 4.84 22.55 9.12
CA GLY A 198 4.30 23.71 9.79
C GLY A 198 2.78 23.70 9.75
N TYR A 199 2.13 23.21 10.81
CA TYR A 199 0.66 23.27 10.92
C TYR A 199 0.15 24.72 10.78
N PRO A 200 -0.95 25.00 10.06
CA PRO A 200 -1.93 24.08 9.44
C PRO A 200 -1.61 23.69 7.99
N PHE A 201 -0.46 24.09 7.44
CA PHE A 201 -0.12 23.86 6.04
C PHE A 201 0.78 22.63 5.88
N GLY A 202 0.76 22.04 4.68
CA GLY A 202 1.74 21.01 4.31
C GLY A 202 3.18 21.55 4.41
N PRO A 203 4.20 20.68 4.46
CA PRO A 203 5.58 21.11 4.49
C PRO A 203 5.89 21.93 3.22
N PRO A 204 6.67 23.01 3.29
CA PRO A 204 7.04 23.76 2.11
C PRO A 204 7.81 22.88 1.13
N ILE A 205 7.52 23.07 -0.16
CA ILE A 205 8.14 22.33 -1.26
C ILE A 205 8.95 23.31 -2.10
N GLU A 206 10.14 22.90 -2.49
CA GLU A 206 11.01 23.67 -3.39
C GLU A 206 11.48 22.84 -4.58
N ALA A 207 11.83 23.50 -5.68
CA ALA A 207 12.47 22.85 -6.82
C ALA A 207 13.94 22.54 -6.51
N VAL A 208 14.31 21.28 -6.65
CA VAL A 208 15.71 20.81 -6.67
C VAL A 208 16.33 21.05 -8.03
N LYS A 209 15.56 20.75 -9.09
CA LYS A 209 15.96 20.98 -10.48
C LYS A 209 14.73 21.19 -11.33
N ASP A 210 14.70 22.32 -12.02
CA ASP A 210 13.48 22.84 -12.62
C ASP A 210 13.57 22.87 -14.15
N GLN A 211 12.42 23.09 -14.80
CA GLN A 211 12.26 23.34 -16.23
C GLN A 211 12.84 22.18 -17.03
N LEU A 212 12.43 20.97 -16.68
CA LEU A 212 12.95 19.73 -17.24
C LEU A 212 12.04 19.22 -18.34
N THR A 213 12.65 18.74 -19.41
CA THR A 213 12.03 17.78 -20.33
C THR A 213 12.48 16.38 -19.93
N PHE A 214 11.55 15.58 -19.43
CA PHE A 214 11.72 14.16 -19.20
C PHE A 214 11.55 13.39 -20.50
N GLU A 215 12.42 12.40 -20.73
CA GLU A 215 12.33 11.41 -21.78
C GLU A 215 12.28 10.04 -21.12
N ILE A 216 11.14 9.34 -21.25
CA ILE A 216 10.86 8.08 -20.56
C ILE A 216 10.76 6.95 -21.59
N ASP A 217 11.56 5.90 -21.43
CA ASP A 217 11.53 4.72 -22.30
C ASP A 217 10.30 3.83 -22.01
N LEU A 218 9.40 3.75 -23.00
CA LEU A 218 8.16 2.98 -22.84
C LEU A 218 8.36 1.47 -23.00
N ASN A 219 9.50 0.99 -23.48
CA ASN A 219 9.79 -0.46 -23.44
C ASN A 219 9.93 -0.94 -22.01
N THR A 220 10.69 -0.19 -21.20
CA THR A 220 10.85 -0.50 -19.78
C THR A 220 9.54 -0.34 -19.02
N VAL A 221 8.79 0.74 -19.29
CA VAL A 221 7.51 1.01 -18.61
C VAL A 221 6.44 -0.05 -18.91
N ARG A 222 6.36 -0.56 -20.15
CA ARG A 222 5.36 -1.57 -20.53
C ARG A 222 5.72 -3.00 -20.11
N LYS A 223 6.86 -3.23 -19.47
CA LYS A 223 7.26 -4.57 -19.04
C LYS A 223 6.30 -5.07 -17.95
N ASP A 224 5.68 -6.20 -18.22
CA ASP A 224 4.73 -6.93 -17.37
C ASP A 224 5.12 -8.41 -17.58
N SER A 225 5.84 -9.00 -16.62
CA SER A 225 6.57 -10.25 -16.88
C SER A 225 5.70 -11.50 -16.70
N ASP A 226 4.61 -11.42 -15.95
CA ASP A 226 3.62 -12.49 -15.80
C ASP A 226 2.31 -12.26 -16.57
N ASN A 227 2.15 -11.09 -17.19
CA ASN A 227 1.01 -10.68 -18.01
C ASN A 227 -0.30 -10.57 -17.23
N ASP A 228 -0.23 -10.12 -15.97
CA ASP A 228 -1.40 -9.92 -15.11
C ASP A 228 -2.06 -8.53 -15.26
N ARG A 229 -1.44 -7.64 -16.07
CA ARG A 229 -1.80 -6.25 -16.40
C ARG A 229 -1.21 -5.18 -15.48
N PHE A 230 -0.63 -5.53 -14.34
CA PHE A 230 0.25 -4.63 -13.63
C PHE A 230 1.64 -4.70 -14.28
N ASN A 231 2.28 -3.55 -14.43
CA ASN A 231 3.64 -3.55 -14.95
C ASN A 231 4.63 -3.80 -13.83
N ASP A 232 5.77 -4.41 -14.15
CA ASP A 232 6.85 -4.75 -13.22
C ASP A 232 7.23 -3.61 -12.27
N LEU A 233 7.14 -2.36 -12.74
CA LEU A 233 7.46 -1.17 -11.95
C LEU A 233 6.42 -0.94 -10.84
N PHE A 234 5.13 -1.12 -11.15
CA PHE A 234 4.06 -0.96 -10.18
C PHE A 234 4.08 -2.08 -9.15
N GLU A 235 4.21 -3.33 -9.58
CA GLU A 235 4.26 -4.47 -8.66
C GLU A 235 5.40 -4.34 -7.66
N LYS A 236 6.60 -3.96 -8.12
CA LYS A 236 7.73 -3.67 -7.23
C LYS A 236 7.45 -2.53 -6.26
N LEU A 237 6.68 -1.53 -6.68
CA LEU A 237 6.29 -0.43 -5.80
C LEU A 237 5.39 -0.93 -4.66
N ILE A 238 4.41 -1.77 -4.97
CA ILE A 238 3.42 -2.25 -4.00
C ILE A 238 3.76 -3.62 -3.38
N LEU A 239 4.98 -4.10 -3.60
CA LEU A 239 5.54 -5.36 -3.08
C LEU A 239 4.87 -6.65 -3.59
N LEU A 240 4.21 -6.59 -4.74
CA LEU A 240 3.80 -7.77 -5.49
C LEU A 240 4.99 -8.43 -6.19
N ASN A 241 4.80 -9.66 -6.65
CA ASN A 241 5.82 -10.44 -7.35
C ASN A 241 5.66 -10.33 -8.87
N PRO A 242 6.55 -9.62 -9.58
CA PRO A 242 6.45 -9.39 -11.03
C PRO A 242 6.50 -10.61 -11.94
N ASN A 243 6.69 -11.80 -11.38
CA ASN A 243 6.76 -13.05 -12.13
C ASN A 243 5.66 -14.03 -11.69
N SER A 244 4.63 -13.55 -10.99
CA SER A 244 3.52 -14.33 -10.50
C SER A 244 2.25 -13.50 -10.51
N ALA A 245 1.36 -13.80 -11.45
CA ALA A 245 0.05 -13.14 -11.57
C ALA A 245 -0.88 -13.32 -10.35
N ASP A 246 -0.45 -14.10 -9.36
CA ASP A 246 -1.08 -14.39 -8.07
C ASP A 246 0.07 -14.43 -7.05
N THR A 247 0.34 -13.31 -6.39
CA THR A 247 1.51 -13.11 -5.52
C THR A 247 1.43 -14.00 -4.28
N ASP A 248 0.26 -14.12 -3.67
CA ASP A 248 0.06 -14.84 -2.41
C ASP A 248 -0.32 -16.33 -2.60
N ASN A 249 -0.56 -16.74 -3.84
CA ASN A 249 -0.92 -18.09 -4.27
C ASN A 249 -2.27 -18.56 -3.68
N ASP A 250 -3.23 -17.65 -3.54
CA ASP A 250 -4.57 -17.99 -3.06
C ASP A 250 -5.56 -18.42 -4.17
N GLY A 251 -5.16 -18.27 -5.43
CA GLY A 251 -5.94 -18.60 -6.62
C GLY A 251 -6.66 -17.42 -7.26
N ILE A 252 -6.48 -16.20 -6.74
CA ILE A 252 -7.02 -14.95 -7.29
C ILE A 252 -5.86 -14.17 -7.92
N GLN A 253 -6.08 -13.62 -9.12
CA GLN A 253 -5.05 -12.81 -9.76
C GLN A 253 -4.92 -11.45 -9.08
N ASP A 254 -3.68 -10.97 -8.90
CA ASP A 254 -3.34 -9.72 -8.20
C ASP A 254 -4.16 -8.53 -8.71
N PHE A 255 -4.31 -8.41 -10.04
CA PHE A 255 -5.10 -7.37 -10.69
C PHE A 255 -6.56 -7.30 -10.18
N THR A 256 -7.14 -8.44 -9.85
CA THR A 256 -8.53 -8.56 -9.38
C THR A 256 -8.66 -8.73 -7.88
N ASP A 257 -7.61 -9.16 -7.19
CA ASP A 257 -7.63 -9.38 -5.76
C ASP A 257 -7.76 -8.07 -4.97
N VAL A 258 -8.56 -8.11 -3.92
CA VAL A 258 -8.71 -7.01 -2.96
C VAL A 258 -7.62 -7.02 -1.91
N ASN A 259 -6.88 -8.13 -1.72
CA ASN A 259 -5.77 -8.21 -0.77
C ASN A 259 -4.59 -9.06 -1.33
N PRO A 260 -3.96 -8.62 -2.43
CA PRO A 260 -2.99 -9.42 -3.20
C PRO A 260 -1.68 -9.77 -2.47
N LEU A 261 -1.46 -9.22 -1.28
CA LEU A 261 -0.26 -9.51 -0.47
C LEU A 261 -0.47 -10.68 0.49
N TYR A 262 -1.72 -11.06 0.80
CA TYR A 262 -2.03 -12.10 1.76
C TYR A 262 -3.31 -12.84 1.44
N LYS A 263 -3.17 -14.16 1.43
CA LYS A 263 -4.28 -15.08 1.36
C LYS A 263 -5.34 -14.74 2.40
N SER A 264 -6.50 -14.33 1.91
CA SER A 264 -7.64 -13.97 2.73
C SER A 264 -8.15 -15.17 3.52
N GLU A 265 -8.49 -14.97 4.80
CA GLU A 265 -9.01 -16.02 5.68
C GLU A 265 -10.31 -15.59 6.37
N LYS A 266 -11.21 -16.55 6.59
CA LYS A 266 -12.45 -16.32 7.32
C LYS A 266 -12.33 -16.71 8.79
N SER A 267 -12.47 -15.72 9.66
CA SER A 267 -12.43 -15.87 11.11
C SER A 267 -13.21 -14.75 11.77
N LYS A 268 -13.51 -14.92 13.06
CA LYS A 268 -14.16 -13.88 13.86
C LYS A 268 -13.42 -12.52 13.78
N PHE A 269 -12.08 -12.51 13.74
CA PHE A 269 -11.31 -11.26 13.79
C PHE A 269 -10.89 -10.73 12.42
N THR A 270 -10.74 -11.58 11.41
CA THR A 270 -10.60 -11.11 10.02
C THR A 270 -11.91 -10.45 9.55
N ASP A 271 -13.06 -11.05 9.87
CA ASP A 271 -14.39 -10.46 9.61
C ASP A 271 -14.58 -9.12 10.34
N LEU A 272 -14.01 -8.98 11.55
CA LEU A 272 -14.02 -7.72 12.29
C LEU A 272 -13.27 -6.62 11.53
N TYR A 273 -12.03 -6.90 11.11
CA TYR A 273 -11.22 -5.92 10.41
C TYR A 273 -11.77 -5.60 9.01
N SER A 274 -12.27 -6.59 8.26
CA SER A 274 -13.02 -6.34 7.02
C SER A 274 -14.16 -5.34 7.25
N GLN A 275 -14.97 -5.55 8.30
CA GLN A 275 -16.08 -4.65 8.61
C GLN A 275 -15.61 -3.25 9.06
N VAL A 276 -14.53 -3.17 9.85
CA VAL A 276 -13.92 -1.88 10.22
C VAL A 276 -13.54 -1.07 8.99
N ILE A 277 -12.86 -1.71 8.02
CA ILE A 277 -12.46 -1.04 6.77
C ILE A 277 -13.68 -0.73 5.90
N ASP A 278 -14.58 -1.69 5.68
CA ASP A 278 -15.76 -1.49 4.85
C ASP A 278 -16.67 -0.37 5.36
N ASP A 279 -16.75 -0.18 6.68
CA ASP A 279 -17.51 0.90 7.33
C ASP A 279 -16.94 2.30 7.01
N GLU A 280 -15.64 2.42 6.71
CA GLU A 280 -15.03 3.69 6.29
C GLU A 280 -15.30 4.02 4.82
N TYR A 281 -15.49 2.99 4.00
CA TYR A 281 -15.68 3.13 2.56
C TYR A 281 -17.12 2.84 2.10
N GLN A 282 -18.12 2.77 2.99
CA GLN A 282 -19.51 2.40 2.62
C GLN A 282 -20.10 3.21 1.46
N SER A 283 -19.73 4.49 1.34
CA SER A 283 -20.21 5.38 0.27
C SER A 283 -19.52 5.17 -1.08
N TYR A 284 -18.49 4.32 -1.12
CA TYR A 284 -17.59 4.15 -2.26
C TYR A 284 -17.39 2.66 -2.59
N ASN A 285 -17.51 2.30 -3.87
CA ASN A 285 -17.21 0.95 -4.35
C ASN A 285 -15.84 0.97 -5.06
N PHE A 286 -14.79 1.25 -4.28
CA PHE A 286 -13.42 1.35 -4.79
C PHE A 286 -12.78 0.00 -5.04
N SER A 287 -13.37 -1.11 -4.59
CA SER A 287 -12.87 -2.47 -4.90
C SER A 287 -12.86 -2.78 -6.39
N LYS A 288 -13.66 -2.06 -7.21
CA LYS A 288 -13.64 -2.16 -8.68
C LYS A 288 -12.54 -1.35 -9.36
N ASN A 289 -11.87 -0.48 -8.62
CA ASN A 289 -10.81 0.38 -9.13
C ASN A 289 -9.46 -0.34 -9.01
N ASN A 290 -9.04 -1.03 -10.07
CA ASN A 290 -7.83 -1.86 -10.04
C ASN A 290 -6.53 -1.08 -9.83
N TYR A 291 -6.52 0.25 -9.97
CA TYR A 291 -5.34 1.09 -9.73
C TYR A 291 -5.46 1.93 -8.44
N SER A 292 -6.42 1.61 -7.58
CA SER A 292 -6.69 2.30 -6.31
C SER A 292 -6.62 1.30 -5.17
N PHE A 293 -5.72 1.54 -4.22
CA PHE A 293 -5.59 0.73 -3.00
C PHE A 293 -5.51 1.63 -1.79
N THR A 294 -6.13 1.27 -0.69
CA THR A 294 -5.74 1.87 0.59
C THR A 294 -4.63 1.02 1.19
N GLY A 295 -3.71 1.59 1.96
CA GLY A 295 -2.68 0.77 2.58
C GLY A 295 -2.47 1.06 4.05
N TYR A 296 -1.98 0.03 4.72
CA TYR A 296 -1.93 -0.05 6.16
C TYR A 296 -0.60 -0.68 6.58
N PHE A 297 -0.10 -0.30 7.74
CA PHE A 297 0.92 -1.08 8.43
C PHE A 297 0.25 -1.93 9.50
N SER A 298 0.57 -3.23 9.50
CA SER A 298 0.14 -4.13 10.56
C SER A 298 0.96 -5.40 10.55
N ASP A 299 1.44 -5.81 11.72
CA ASP A 299 1.99 -7.16 11.95
C ASP A 299 0.90 -8.14 12.45
N CYS A 300 -0.35 -7.70 12.57
CA CYS A 300 -1.43 -8.57 13.01
C CYS A 300 -1.92 -9.47 11.87
N ASP A 301 -1.75 -10.79 12.01
CA ASP A 301 -2.22 -11.77 11.02
C ASP A 301 -3.72 -11.65 10.69
N TYR A 302 -4.58 -11.37 11.68
CA TYR A 302 -6.02 -11.18 11.41
C TYR A 302 -6.30 -9.93 10.57
N PHE A 303 -5.48 -8.90 10.71
CA PHE A 303 -5.59 -7.70 9.89
C PHE A 303 -5.08 -8.00 8.49
N GLN A 304 -3.89 -8.59 8.39
CA GLN A 304 -3.24 -8.97 7.13
C GLN A 304 -4.13 -9.87 6.26
N LYS A 305 -4.91 -10.76 6.84
CA LYS A 305 -5.75 -11.73 6.09
C LYS A 305 -7.22 -11.33 5.98
N MET A 306 -7.54 -10.04 6.18
CA MET A 306 -8.89 -9.54 5.97
C MET A 306 -9.25 -9.52 4.48
N ASN A 307 -10.55 -9.52 4.20
CA ASN A 307 -11.11 -9.46 2.85
C ASN A 307 -12.24 -8.43 2.82
N PRO A 308 -11.94 -7.14 2.63
CA PRO A 308 -12.94 -6.08 2.59
C PRO A 308 -13.67 -6.08 1.25
N ALA A 309 -14.96 -5.73 1.26
CA ALA A 309 -15.79 -5.73 0.06
C ALA A 309 -15.72 -4.41 -0.75
N ASN A 310 -15.41 -3.30 -0.09
CA ASN A 310 -15.59 -1.95 -0.66
C ASN A 310 -14.30 -1.33 -1.20
N VAL A 311 -13.13 -1.86 -0.85
CA VAL A 311 -11.82 -1.27 -1.19
C VAL A 311 -10.76 -2.36 -1.40
N LYS A 312 -9.76 -2.10 -2.24
CA LYS A 312 -8.54 -2.94 -2.30
C LYS A 312 -7.54 -2.46 -1.26
N VAL A 313 -6.84 -3.38 -0.60
CA VAL A 313 -5.93 -3.09 0.51
C VAL A 313 -4.51 -3.57 0.21
N LEU A 314 -3.53 -2.86 0.76
CA LEU A 314 -2.12 -3.27 0.79
C LEU A 314 -1.63 -3.20 2.24
N ILE A 315 -1.33 -4.34 2.84
CA ILE A 315 -1.04 -4.44 4.28
C ILE A 315 0.45 -4.75 4.49
N TYR A 316 1.22 -3.72 4.78
CA TYR A 316 2.66 -3.85 4.93
C TYR A 316 3.02 -4.27 6.36
N PRO A 317 4.01 -5.15 6.53
CA PRO A 317 4.59 -5.38 7.85
C PRO A 317 5.14 -4.08 8.46
N GLU A 318 5.01 -3.89 9.78
CA GLU A 318 5.44 -2.64 10.45
C GLU A 318 6.95 -2.38 10.29
N LYS A 319 7.75 -3.44 10.16
CA LYS A 319 9.19 -3.32 9.87
C LYS A 319 9.46 -2.59 8.54
N GLU A 320 8.57 -2.74 7.55
CA GLU A 320 8.74 -2.14 6.22
C GLU A 320 8.45 -0.64 6.23
N ARG A 321 7.71 -0.14 7.23
CA ARG A 321 7.43 1.28 7.43
C ARG A 321 8.68 2.16 7.34
N TYR A 322 9.82 1.65 7.82
CA TYR A 322 11.09 2.38 7.79
C TYR A 322 11.95 2.08 6.56
N ASN A 323 11.67 1.00 5.83
CA ASN A 323 12.43 0.58 4.65
C ASN A 323 11.85 1.11 3.34
N LEU A 324 10.58 1.51 3.32
CA LEU A 324 10.01 2.22 2.18
C LEU A 324 10.83 3.48 1.87
N LYS A 325 11.02 3.76 0.59
CA LYS A 325 11.72 4.99 0.16
C LYS A 325 10.98 6.21 0.71
N SER A 326 11.71 7.28 1.02
CA SER A 326 11.19 8.45 1.75
C SER A 326 10.00 9.12 1.06
N ASP A 327 9.96 9.09 -0.28
CA ASP A 327 8.87 9.56 -1.12
C ASP A 327 7.54 8.84 -0.84
N TYR A 328 7.55 7.56 -0.49
CA TYR A 328 6.32 6.80 -0.23
C TYR A 328 5.84 6.87 1.22
N LYS A 329 6.69 7.35 2.14
CA LYS A 329 6.34 7.45 3.58
C LYS A 329 5.37 8.59 3.89
N LEU A 330 5.36 9.65 3.08
CA LEU A 330 4.72 10.92 3.46
C LEU A 330 3.23 10.98 3.13
N ASN A 331 2.77 10.27 2.10
CA ASN A 331 1.39 10.42 1.59
C ASN A 331 0.69 9.10 1.27
N MET A 332 1.38 7.95 1.38
CA MET A 332 0.77 6.67 1.01
C MET A 332 -0.06 6.06 2.15
N PHE A 333 0.31 6.30 3.42
CA PHE A 333 -0.31 5.61 4.57
C PHE A 333 -0.52 6.52 5.81
N PRO A 334 -1.55 7.38 5.79
CA PRO A 334 -1.89 8.18 6.96
C PRO A 334 -2.66 7.37 8.02
N GLU A 335 -3.27 6.24 7.66
CA GLU A 335 -4.19 5.48 8.50
C GLU A 335 -3.48 4.34 9.25
N TYR A 336 -3.81 4.22 10.53
CA TYR A 336 -3.34 3.19 11.43
C TYR A 336 -4.52 2.56 12.16
N PHE A 337 -4.56 1.23 12.17
CA PHE A 337 -5.43 0.45 13.03
C PHE A 337 -4.59 -0.40 13.98
N GLY A 338 -4.81 -0.19 15.27
CA GLY A 338 -4.06 -0.86 16.31
C GLY A 338 -4.51 -2.30 16.55
N LYS A 339 -3.79 -2.91 17.49
CA LYS A 339 -4.13 -4.22 18.03
C LYS A 339 -5.48 -4.20 18.74
N ILE A 340 -6.07 -5.38 18.85
CA ILE A 340 -7.32 -5.60 19.55
C ILE A 340 -7.07 -5.58 21.05
N LYS A 341 -7.70 -4.65 21.75
CA LYS A 341 -7.73 -4.62 23.21
C LYS A 341 -8.97 -5.34 23.72
N LYS A 342 -8.79 -6.33 24.60
CA LYS A 342 -9.88 -7.08 25.23
C LYS A 342 -10.48 -6.27 26.38
N ASP A 343 -11.81 -6.20 26.48
CA ASP A 343 -12.49 -5.67 27.67
C ASP A 343 -12.64 -6.76 28.75
N LYS A 344 -13.07 -6.36 29.96
CA LYS A 344 -13.51 -7.31 30.99
C LYS A 344 -14.70 -8.15 30.52
N ASN A 345 -15.58 -7.56 29.71
CA ASN A 345 -16.60 -8.30 29.00
C ASN A 345 -15.97 -9.04 27.81
N VAL A 346 -16.00 -10.38 27.85
CA VAL A 346 -15.38 -11.26 26.84
C VAL A 346 -15.88 -11.07 25.40
N ASN A 347 -17.03 -10.40 25.23
CA ASN A 347 -17.61 -10.10 23.92
C ASN A 347 -17.29 -8.68 23.43
N LYS A 348 -16.60 -7.88 24.23
CA LYS A 348 -16.32 -6.49 23.96
C LYS A 348 -14.82 -6.27 23.77
N PHE A 349 -14.48 -5.49 22.75
CA PHE A 349 -13.11 -5.17 22.40
C PHE A 349 -12.99 -3.71 21.97
N TYR A 350 -11.75 -3.24 21.87
CA TYR A 350 -11.42 -1.91 21.40
C TYR A 350 -10.29 -1.97 20.38
N ILE A 351 -10.37 -1.17 19.33
CA ILE A 351 -9.30 -1.01 18.34
C ILE A 351 -8.97 0.47 18.28
N ASN A 352 -7.75 0.85 18.63
CA ASN A 352 -7.28 2.22 18.44
C ASN A 352 -7.13 2.50 16.95
N TYR A 353 -7.46 3.71 16.51
CA TYR A 353 -7.17 4.15 15.16
C TYR A 353 -6.56 5.55 15.17
N GLY A 354 -5.74 5.83 14.16
CA GLY A 354 -5.16 7.15 13.93
C GLY A 354 -5.16 7.45 12.44
N SER A 355 -5.39 8.71 12.09
CA SER A 355 -5.24 9.24 10.74
C SER A 355 -4.58 10.61 10.80
N GLY A 356 -4.24 11.16 9.63
CA GLY A 356 -3.77 12.55 9.51
C GLY A 356 -4.77 13.60 10.04
N ALA A 357 -6.05 13.24 10.22
CA ALA A 357 -7.11 14.13 10.69
C ALA A 357 -7.44 13.99 12.20
N GLY A 358 -6.77 13.08 12.91
CA GLY A 358 -7.02 12.82 14.33
C GLY A 358 -7.02 11.34 14.67
N GLY A 359 -7.43 10.99 15.88
CA GLY A 359 -7.41 9.61 16.34
C GLY A 359 -8.46 9.32 17.39
N GLY A 360 -8.64 8.04 17.65
CA GLY A 360 -9.61 7.56 18.63
C GLY A 360 -9.59 6.06 18.76
N PHE A 361 -10.75 5.51 19.08
CA PHE A 361 -10.92 4.08 19.19
C PHE A 361 -12.28 3.65 18.65
N ILE A 362 -12.34 2.41 18.20
CA ILE A 362 -13.55 1.72 17.79
C ILE A 362 -13.90 0.75 18.90
N GLU A 363 -15.06 0.95 19.52
CA GLU A 363 -15.64 0.00 20.45
C GLU A 363 -16.41 -1.06 19.66
N VAL A 364 -16.08 -2.34 19.86
CA VAL A 364 -16.65 -3.43 19.07
C VAL A 364 -17.24 -4.50 19.99
N ASP A 365 -18.50 -4.84 19.76
CA ASP A 365 -19.25 -5.82 20.52
C ASP A 365 -19.65 -7.00 19.63
N PHE A 366 -19.32 -8.23 20.02
CA PHE A 366 -19.76 -9.44 19.34
C PHE A 366 -21.11 -9.92 19.91
N LYS A 367 -22.20 -9.68 19.18
CA LYS A 367 -23.57 -10.02 19.61
C LYS A 367 -24.26 -10.86 18.55
N LYS A 368 -24.80 -12.01 18.96
CA LYS A 368 -25.58 -12.92 18.09
C LYS A 368 -24.85 -13.30 16.79
N GLY A 369 -23.54 -13.54 16.88
CA GLY A 369 -22.71 -13.94 15.73
C GLY A 369 -22.32 -12.79 14.78
N LYS A 370 -22.54 -11.53 15.16
CA LYS A 370 -22.20 -10.35 14.37
C LYS A 370 -21.44 -9.32 15.19
N TRP A 371 -20.62 -8.51 14.53
CA TRP A 371 -19.98 -7.35 15.12
C TRP A 371 -20.89 -6.13 15.09
N VAL A 372 -20.89 -5.39 16.19
CA VAL A 372 -21.51 -4.08 16.32
C VAL A 372 -20.41 -3.09 16.66
N LEU A 373 -20.18 -2.12 15.78
CA LEU A 373 -19.07 -1.17 15.89
C LEU A 373 -19.60 0.21 16.30
N ILE A 374 -18.86 0.89 17.17
CA ILE A 374 -19.11 2.29 17.54
C ILE A 374 -17.76 3.02 17.50
N LYS A 375 -17.57 3.85 16.47
CA LYS A 375 -16.37 4.68 16.33
C LYS A 375 -16.48 5.92 17.24
N LYS A 376 -15.46 6.15 18.08
CA LYS A 376 -15.36 7.31 18.97
C LYS A 376 -14.09 8.07 18.65
N SER A 377 -14.21 9.36 18.35
CA SER A 377 -13.04 10.24 18.20
C SER A 377 -12.59 10.74 19.57
N THR A 378 -11.27 10.76 19.79
CA THR A 378 -10.65 11.33 21.01
C THR A 378 -10.02 12.69 20.77
N TYR A 379 -9.83 13.07 19.51
CA TYR A 379 -9.39 14.39 19.08
C TYR A 379 -10.36 14.92 18.03
N VAL A 380 -11.06 16.00 18.36
CA VAL A 380 -11.72 16.87 17.38
C VAL A 380 -10.70 17.99 17.11
N ILE A 381 -10.21 18.09 15.89
CA ILE A 381 -9.50 19.31 15.45
C ILE A 381 -10.56 20.40 15.25
#